data_AF-A0A6N3J9F8-F1
#
_entry.id   AF-A0A6N3J9F8-F1
#
_cell.length_a   1.000
_cell.length_b   1.000
_cell.length_c   1.000
_cell.angle_alpha   90.00
_cell.angle_beta   90.00
_cell.angle_gamma   90.00
#
_symmetry.space_group_name_H-M   'P 1'
#
loop_
_entity.id
_entity.type
_entity.pdbx_description
1 polymer ?
#
loop_
_entity_poly.entity_id
_entity_poly.type
_entity_poly.pdbx_seq_one_letter_code
_entity_poly.pdbx_strand_id
1 'polypeptide(L)'
;MIHSLELTVQQRPEVLERVLRVTRHRGFRITQMQMRMNDDASLSLDMEVDSERAIELLSNQLNKLIDVTQCKVLLPLSLQQTANA
;
A
#
# COMPACT_ATOMS: atom_id res chain seq x y z
N MET A 1 -6.93 2.40 13.03
CA MET A 1 -7.08 3.56 12.13
C MET A 1 -6.88 3.07 10.71
N ILE A 2 -7.66 3.61 9.78
CA ILE A 2 -7.61 3.20 8.37
C ILE A 2 -6.56 4.03 7.63
N HIS A 3 -5.72 3.34 6.86
CA HIS A 3 -4.72 3.93 5.98
C HIS A 3 -4.82 3.32 4.59
N SER A 4 -4.59 4.13 3.56
CA SER A 4 -4.58 3.66 2.17
C SER A 4 -3.17 3.73 1.61
N LEU A 5 -2.76 2.70 0.86
CA LEU A 5 -1.49 2.64 0.16
C LEU A 5 -1.71 2.31 -1.31
N GLU A 6 -0.91 2.93 -2.17
CA GLU A 6 -0.73 2.54 -3.57
C GLU A 6 0.68 1.97 -3.72
N LEU A 7 0.79 0.78 -4.30
CA LEU A 7 2.07 0.18 -4.65
C LEU A 7 2.13 -0.15 -6.14
N THR A 8 3.31 0.05 -6.69
CA THR A 8 3.69 -0.52 -7.97
C THR A 8 4.76 -1.57 -7.71
N VAL A 9 4.55 -2.79 -8.21
CA VAL A 9 5.47 -3.90 -8.01
C VAL A 9 5.77 -4.62 -9.31
N GLN A 10 6.98 -5.17 -9.45
CA GLN A 10 7.33 -6.06 -10.55
C GLN A 10 6.52 -7.35 -10.45
N GLN A 11 6.01 -7.84 -11.59
CA GLN A 11 5.33 -9.12 -11.59
C GLN A 11 6.32 -10.28 -11.39
N ARG A 12 6.29 -10.87 -10.18
CA ARG A 12 6.94 -12.14 -9.84
C ARG A 12 5.98 -13.03 -9.05
N PRO A 13 6.07 -14.37 -9.19
CA PRO A 13 5.13 -15.30 -8.55
C PRO A 13 4.90 -15.06 -7.04
N GLU A 14 5.94 -14.69 -6.30
CA GLU A 14 5.90 -14.53 -4.84
C GLU A 14 5.63 -13.10 -4.35
N VAL A 15 5.50 -12.10 -5.25
CA VAL A 15 5.50 -10.69 -4.83
C VAL A 15 4.29 -10.34 -3.96
N LEU A 16 3.11 -10.84 -4.31
CA LEU A 16 1.89 -10.64 -3.54
C LEU A 16 2.00 -11.28 -2.15
N GLU A 17 2.49 -12.52 -2.08
CA GLU A 17 2.70 -13.20 -0.81
C GLU A 17 3.67 -12.44 0.09
N ARG A 18 4.75 -11.89 -0.48
CA ARG A 18 5.73 -11.08 0.26
C ARG A 18 5.10 -9.79 0.81
N VAL A 19 4.31 -9.07 0.01
CA VAL A 19 3.58 -7.88 0.46
C VAL A 19 2.64 -8.25 1.61
N LEU A 20 1.77 -9.26 1.42
CA LEU A 20 0.82 -9.72 2.44
C LEU A 20 1.53 -10.16 3.73
N ARG A 21 2.64 -10.89 3.60
CA ARG A 21 3.46 -11.35 4.72
C ARG A 21 4.05 -10.19 5.50
N VAL A 22 4.62 -9.19 4.83
CA VAL A 22 5.16 -7.99 5.48
C VAL A 22 4.06 -7.22 6.20
N THR A 23 2.92 -7.00 5.55
CA THR A 23 1.76 -6.32 6.16
C THR A 23 1.32 -7.00 7.46
N ARG A 24 1.14 -8.32 7.42
CA ARG A 24 0.80 -9.11 8.62
C ARG A 24 1.88 -9.02 9.70
N HIS A 25 3.15 -9.21 9.36
CA HIS A 25 4.25 -9.18 10.33
C HIS A 25 4.48 -7.81 10.96
N ARG A 26 4.03 -6.72 10.31
CA ARG A 26 4.08 -5.37 10.86
C ARG A 26 2.87 -5.01 11.72
N GLY A 27 1.92 -5.94 11.87
CA GLY A 27 0.74 -5.75 12.72
C GLY A 27 -0.33 -4.87 12.08
N PHE A 28 -0.47 -4.96 10.76
CA PHE A 28 -1.52 -4.30 9.99
C PHE A 28 -2.49 -5.35 9.45
N ARG A 29 -3.79 -5.10 9.57
CA ARG A 29 -4.84 -5.93 8.99
C ARG A 29 -5.25 -5.31 7.66
N ILE A 30 -5.27 -6.08 6.58
CA ILE A 30 -5.79 -5.61 5.29
C ILE A 30 -7.31 -5.65 5.35
N THR A 31 -7.96 -4.53 5.02
CA THR A 31 -9.43 -4.39 4.96
C THR A 31 -9.93 -4.39 3.52
N GLN A 32 -9.15 -3.84 2.58
CA GLN A 32 -9.43 -3.88 1.15
C GLN A 32 -8.14 -4.04 0.36
N MET A 33 -8.22 -4.70 -0.79
CA MET A 33 -7.11 -4.84 -1.72
C MET A 33 -7.65 -4.97 -3.15
N GLN A 34 -7.15 -4.13 -4.05
CA GLN A 34 -7.37 -4.25 -5.48
C GLN A 34 -6.02 -4.38 -6.18
N MET A 35 -5.90 -5.41 -7.03
CA MET A 35 -4.74 -5.61 -7.89
C MET A 35 -5.14 -5.35 -9.34
N ARG A 36 -4.25 -4.71 -10.10
CA ARG A 36 -4.39 -4.52 -11.55
C ARG A 36 -3.04 -4.77 -12.21
N MET A 37 -3.05 -5.38 -13.39
CA MET A 37 -1.86 -5.48 -14.24
C MET A 37 -1.82 -4.25 -15.16
N ASN A 38 -0.68 -3.57 -15.19
CA ASN A 38 -0.45 -2.41 -16.04
C ASN A 38 0.06 -2.84 -17.42
N ASP A 39 0.03 -1.92 -18.39
CA ASP A 39 0.49 -2.18 -19.76
C ASP A 39 1.99 -2.53 -19.86
N ASP A 40 2.80 -2.08 -18.89
CA ASP A 40 4.23 -2.37 -18.78
C ASP A 40 4.53 -3.69 -18.04
N ALA A 41 3.51 -4.53 -17.84
CA ALA A 41 3.56 -5.79 -17.09
C ALA A 41 3.91 -5.66 -15.59
N SER A 42 3.94 -4.45 -15.04
CA SER A 42 3.95 -4.25 -13.59
C SER A 42 2.57 -4.48 -12.98
N LEU A 43 2.51 -4.62 -11.67
CA LEU A 43 1.28 -4.75 -10.91
C LEU A 43 1.05 -3.49 -10.08
N SER A 44 -0.14 -2.91 -10.19
CA SER A 44 -0.65 -1.89 -9.29
C SER A 44 -1.46 -2.56 -8.17
N LEU A 45 -1.17 -2.19 -6.93
CA LEU A 45 -1.85 -2.65 -5.72
C LEU A 45 -2.37 -1.46 -4.93
N ASP A 46 -3.69 -1.31 -4.89
CA ASP A 46 -4.34 -0.40 -3.96
C ASP A 46 -4.74 -1.20 -2.73
N MET A 47 -4.30 -0.78 -1.55
CA MET A 47 -4.61 -1.48 -0.30
C MET A 47 -5.14 -0.51 0.73
N GLU A 48 -6.15 -0.97 1.47
CA GLU A 48 -6.56 -0.36 2.72
C GLU A 48 -6.14 -1.27 3.88
N VAL A 49 -5.53 -0.66 4.90
CA VAL A 49 -5.08 -1.35 6.11
C VAL A 49 -5.59 -0.68 7.37
N ASP A 50 -5.91 -1.49 8.37
CA ASP A 50 -6.31 -1.07 9.70
C ASP A 50 -5.21 -1.41 10.72
N SER A 51 -4.74 -0.41 11.45
CA SER A 51 -3.86 -0.56 12.61
C SER A 51 -3.89 0.68 13.51
N GLU A 52 -3.50 0.53 14.77
CA GLU A 52 -3.16 1.66 15.65
C GLU A 52 -1.69 2.11 15.48
N ARG A 53 -0.91 1.35 14.71
CA ARG A 53 0.51 1.62 14.47
C ARG A 53 0.69 2.70 13.41
N ALA A 54 1.78 3.46 13.55
CA ALA A 54 2.22 4.44 12.55
C ALA A 54 2.44 3.76 11.19
N ILE A 55 1.77 4.26 10.14
CA ILE A 55 1.76 3.67 8.80
C ILE A 55 3.15 3.57 8.15
N GLU A 56 4.08 4.42 8.59
CA GLU A 56 5.49 4.43 8.19
C GLU A 56 6.20 3.12 8.55
N LEU A 57 5.75 2.41 9.59
CA LEU A 57 6.30 1.10 9.94
C LEU A 57 6.02 0.05 8.87
N LEU A 58 4.92 0.19 8.13
CA LEU A 58 4.57 -0.66 7.00
C LEU A 58 5.22 -0.16 5.72
N SER A 59 5.01 1.10 5.35
CA SER A 59 5.49 1.65 4.07
C SER A 59 7.02 1.56 3.93
N ASN A 60 7.77 1.85 5.00
CA ASN A 60 9.23 1.71 5.00
C ASN A 60 9.70 0.27 4.83
N GLN A 61 8.86 -0.72 5.13
CA GLN A 61 9.21 -2.14 5.05
C GLN A 61 8.80 -2.73 3.71
N LEU A 62 7.68 -2.26 3.14
CA LEU A 62 7.31 -2.56 1.76
C LEU A 62 8.34 -1.98 0.78
N ASN A 63 8.82 -0.74 1.00
CA ASN A 63 9.89 -0.12 0.21
C ASN A 63 11.22 -0.89 0.20
N LYS A 64 11.45 -1.80 1.15
CA LYS A 64 12.67 -2.64 1.19
C LYS A 64 12.55 -3.90 0.35
N LEU A 65 11.35 -4.23 -0.15
CA LEU A 65 11.17 -5.37 -1.03
C LEU A 65 11.74 -5.00 -2.41
N ILE A 66 12.67 -5.82 -2.90
CA ILE A 66 13.34 -5.60 -4.19
C ILE A 66 12.36 -5.45 -5.38
N ASP A 67 11.19 -6.06 -5.27
CA ASP A 67 10.18 -6.05 -6.33
C ASP A 67 9.22 -4.86 -6.21
N VAL A 68 9.25 -4.08 -5.13
CA VAL A 68 8.43 -2.87 -4.97
C VAL A 68 9.17 -1.71 -5.64
N THR A 69 8.59 -1.17 -6.71
CA THR A 69 9.14 -0.02 -7.43
C THR A 69 8.61 1.30 -6.89
N GLN A 70 7.40 1.30 -6.34
CA GLN A 70 6.79 2.47 -5.71
C GLN A 70 5.90 2.04 -4.53
N CYS A 71 5.93 2.79 -3.45
CA CYS A 71 4.97 2.68 -2.35
C CYS A 71 4.61 4.08 -1.86
N LYS A 72 3.33 4.43 -1.97
CA LYS A 72 2.79 5.73 -1.59
C LYS A 72 1.71 5.55 -0.54
N VAL A 73 1.82 6.30 0.56
CA VAL A 73 0.74 6.42 1.54
C VAL A 73 -0.17 7.55 1.10
N LEU A 74 -1.47 7.27 1.00
CA LEU A 74 -2.46 8.29 0.67
C LEU A 74 -2.94 8.96 1.95
N LEU A 75 -3.00 10.28 1.93
CA LEU A 75 -3.60 11.05 3.01
C LEU A 75 -5.12 10.88 2.97
N PRO A 76 -5.80 10.78 4.13
CA PRO A 76 -7.25 10.88 4.17
C PRO A 76 -7.69 12.20 3.53
N LEU A 77 -8.72 12.17 2.67
CA LEU A 77 -9.24 13.33 1.92
C LEU A 77 -9.91 14.41 2.80
N SER A 78 -9.48 14.62 4.04
CA SER A 78 -10.14 15.51 5.00
C SER A 78 -9.76 17.00 4.92
N LEU A 79 -8.99 17.47 3.91
CA LEU A 79 -8.54 18.87 3.84
C LEU A 79 -8.68 19.55 2.46
N GLN A 80 -9.77 19.33 1.71
CA GLN A 80 -9.99 20.05 0.43
C GLN A 80 -11.33 20.82 0.29
N GLN A 81 -12.11 21.02 1.36
CA GLN A 81 -13.44 21.65 1.24
C GLN A 81 -13.64 23.04 1.88
N THR A 82 -12.61 23.79 2.29
CA THR A 82 -12.80 25.16 2.85
C THR A 82 -12.11 26.30 2.12
N ALA A 83 -11.64 26.11 0.88
CA ALA A 83 -10.95 27.17 0.12
C ALA A 83 -11.72 27.70 -1.11
N ASN A 84 -13.06 27.56 -1.14
CA ASN A 84 -13.93 28.22 -2.12
C ASN A 84 -15.18 28.75 -1.41
N ALA A 85 -15.04 29.88 -0.71
CA ALA A 85 -16.15 30.72 -0.25
C ALA A 85 -15.81 32.17 -0.55
#